data_AF-A0A7V9IF02-F1
#
_entry.id   AF-A0A7V9IF02-F1
#
_cell.length_a   1.000
_cell.length_b   1.000
_cell.length_c   1.000
_cell.angle_alpha   90.00
_cell.angle_beta   90.00
_cell.angle_gamma   90.00
#
_symmetry.space_group_name_H-M   'P 1'
#
loop_
_entity.id
_entity.type
_entity.pdbx_description
1 polymer ?
#
loop_
_entity_poly.entity_id
_entity_poly.type
_entity_poly.pdbx_seq_one_letter_code
_entity_poly.pdbx_strand_id
1 'polypeptide(L)'
;SGKARILGETDGFVKVVAESKYDEVLGVHIIGPHATELLAECVVAMALETTADELGRIIHAHPTVSESIMEAAEGVHGMTIHM
;
A
#
# COMPACT_ATOMS: atom_id res chain seq x y z
N SER A 1 8.63 3.65 -4.71
CA SER A 1 9.51 3.08 -3.66
C SER A 1 11.00 3.30 -3.94
N GLY A 2 11.76 3.75 -2.95
CA GLY A 2 13.22 3.86 -3.04
C GLY A 2 13.91 2.49 -3.11
N LYS A 3 13.39 1.49 -2.41
CA LYS A 3 13.92 0.11 -2.44
C LYS A 3 13.80 -0.52 -3.84
N ALA A 4 12.68 -0.33 -4.52
CA ALA A 4 12.47 -0.81 -5.88
C ALA A 4 13.54 -0.29 -6.85
N ARG A 5 13.92 0.99 -6.73
CA ARG A 5 15.01 1.59 -7.52
C ARG A 5 16.37 0.96 -7.23
N ILE A 6 16.66 0.63 -5.96
CA ILE A 6 17.92 -0.05 -5.57
C ILE A 6 17.99 -1.45 -6.18
N LEU A 7 16.86 -2.15 -6.28
CA LEU A 7 16.77 -3.50 -6.85
C LEU A 7 16.75 -3.51 -8.39
N GLY A 8 16.55 -2.35 -9.04
CA GLY A 8 16.33 -2.29 -10.50
C GLY A 8 14.95 -2.78 -10.93
N GLU A 9 14.01 -2.84 -9.99
CA GLU A 9 12.68 -3.46 -10.12
C GLU A 9 11.58 -2.39 -10.01
N THR A 10 11.61 -1.40 -10.89
CA THR A 10 10.76 -0.20 -10.76
C THR A 10 9.38 -0.32 -11.41
N ASP A 11 9.18 -1.33 -12.26
CA ASP A 11 7.91 -1.53 -12.95
C ASP A 11 6.86 -2.16 -12.01
N GLY A 12 5.72 -1.48 -11.88
CA GLY A 12 4.64 -1.93 -11.02
C GLY A 12 3.91 -0.80 -10.31
N PHE A 13 2.86 -1.14 -9.58
CA PHE A 13 2.14 -0.24 -8.70
C PHE A 13 1.30 -1.00 -7.67
N VAL A 14 0.91 -0.28 -6.61
CA VAL A 14 -0.12 -0.71 -5.66
C VAL A 14 -1.34 0.18 -5.84
N LYS A 15 -2.53 -0.42 -5.81
CA LYS A 15 -3.82 0.30 -5.85
C LYS A 15 -4.67 -0.15 -4.67
N VAL A 16 -5.05 0.80 -3.82
CA VAL A 16 -6.01 0.61 -2.73
C VAL A 16 -7.38 1.11 -3.17
N VAL A 17 -8.43 0.36 -2.85
CA VAL A 17 -9.83 0.75 -3.04
C VAL A 17 -10.47 0.80 -1.66
N ALA A 18 -11.01 1.95 -1.28
CA ALA A 18 -11.67 2.17 0.00
C ALA A 18 -13.12 2.60 -0.18
N GLU A 19 -13.95 2.32 0.83
CA GLU A 19 -15.34 2.75 0.87
C GLU A 19 -15.45 4.24 1.20
N SER A 20 -16.35 4.95 0.53
CA SER A 20 -16.46 6.41 0.61
C SER A 20 -16.91 7.01 1.95
N LYS A 21 -17.68 6.27 2.76
CA LYS A 21 -18.34 6.78 3.98
C LYS A 21 -17.55 6.46 5.24
N TYR A 22 -16.98 5.27 5.31
CA TYR A 22 -16.29 4.72 6.48
C TYR A 22 -14.80 4.45 6.25
N ASP A 23 -14.30 4.66 5.02
CA ASP A 23 -12.90 4.50 4.64
C ASP A 23 -12.35 3.08 4.75
N GLU A 24 -13.20 2.08 4.94
CA GLU A 24 -12.81 0.67 5.00
C GLU A 24 -12.14 0.23 3.70
N VAL A 25 -11.00 -0.48 3.81
CA VAL A 25 -10.31 -1.05 2.65
C VAL A 25 -11.13 -2.19 2.05
N LEU A 26 -11.70 -1.96 0.87
CA LEU A 26 -12.48 -2.94 0.12
C LEU A 26 -11.61 -3.88 -0.74
N GLY A 27 -10.40 -3.45 -1.07
CA GLY A 27 -9.48 -4.29 -1.84
C GLY A 27 -8.15 -3.62 -2.16
N VAL A 28 -7.12 -4.45 -2.30
CA VAL A 28 -5.78 -4.01 -2.72
C VAL A 28 -5.33 -4.83 -3.93
N HIS A 29 -4.76 -4.15 -4.93
CA HIS A 29 -4.21 -4.75 -6.13
C HIS A 29 -2.74 -4.39 -6.24
N ILE A 30 -1.88 -5.39 -6.47
CA ILE A 30 -0.44 -5.19 -6.56
C ILE A 30 0.04 -5.80 -7.88
N ILE A 31 0.79 -5.01 -8.64
CA ILE A 31 1.53 -5.45 -9.82
C ILE A 31 2.99 -5.11 -9.59
N GLY A 32 3.88 -6.09 -9.71
CA GLY A 32 5.33 -5.90 -9.57
C GLY A 32 6.00 -7.05 -8.80
N PRO A 33 7.33 -6.98 -8.62
CA PRO A 33 8.07 -7.95 -7.82
C PRO A 33 7.60 -7.96 -6.37
N HIS A 34 7.69 -9.13 -5.73
CA HIS A 34 7.26 -9.35 -4.34
C HIS A 34 5.76 -9.17 -4.06
N ALA A 35 4.90 -9.07 -5.10
CA ALA A 35 3.47 -8.85 -4.93
C ALA A 35 2.80 -9.90 -4.05
N THR A 36 3.20 -11.17 -4.17
CA THR A 36 2.65 -12.29 -3.38
C THR A 36 2.99 -12.20 -1.90
N GLU A 37 4.17 -11.69 -1.57
CA GLU A 37 4.63 -11.52 -0.19
C GLU A 37 4.00 -10.26 0.44
N LEU A 38 3.89 -9.18 -0.33
CA LEU A 38 3.29 -7.91 0.11
C LEU A 38 1.77 -8.04 0.34
N LEU A 39 1.08 -8.84 -0.47
CA LEU A 39 -0.37 -9.03 -0.36
C LEU A 39 -0.80 -9.56 1.01
N ALA A 40 0.07 -10.29 1.72
CA ALA A 40 -0.24 -10.85 3.04
C ALA A 40 -0.62 -9.77 4.06
N GLU A 41 0.04 -8.61 4.04
CA GLU A 41 -0.29 -7.48 4.90
C GLU A 41 -1.69 -6.94 4.61
N CYS A 42 -2.01 -6.75 3.32
CA CYS A 42 -3.30 -6.25 2.87
C CYS A 42 -4.45 -7.19 3.25
N VAL A 43 -4.22 -8.52 3.18
CA VAL A 43 -5.21 -9.52 3.60
C VAL A 43 -5.51 -9.40 5.09
N VAL A 44 -4.48 -9.19 5.92
CA VAL A 44 -4.67 -8.97 7.37
C VAL A 44 -5.42 -7.67 7.63
N ALA A 45 -5.06 -6.57 6.96
CA ALA A 45 -5.74 -5.28 7.10
C ALA A 45 -7.23 -5.38 6.74
N MET A 46 -7.56 -6.04 5.62
CA MET A 46 -8.95 -6.26 5.21
C MET A 46 -9.71 -7.18 6.18
N ALA A 47 -9.07 -8.21 6.72
CA ALA A 47 -9.70 -9.09 7.71
C ALA A 47 -9.99 -8.39 9.05
N LEU A 48 -9.31 -7.27 9.32
CA LEU A 48 -9.49 -6.43 10.49
C LEU A 48 -10.35 -5.18 10.20
N GLU A 49 -10.98 -5.09 9.02
CA GLU A 49 -11.81 -3.95 8.61
C GLU A 49 -11.06 -2.61 8.73
N THR A 50 -9.74 -2.63 8.49
CA THR A 50 -8.86 -1.46 8.61
C THR A 50 -9.23 -0.40 7.58
N THR A 51 -9.13 0.88 7.98
CA THR A 51 -9.36 2.02 7.09
C THR A 51 -8.13 2.37 6.24
N ALA A 52 -8.31 3.08 5.13
CA ALA A 52 -7.18 3.55 4.32
C ALA A 52 -6.29 4.55 5.08
N ASP A 53 -6.87 5.42 5.92
CA ASP A 53 -6.10 6.30 6.81
C ASP A 53 -5.23 5.51 7.80
N GLU A 54 -5.79 4.47 8.44
CA GLU A 54 -5.02 3.61 9.34
C GLU A 54 -3.90 2.87 8.61
N LEU A 55 -4.18 2.31 7.43
CA LEU A 55 -3.17 1.62 6.62
C LEU A 55 -2.04 2.56 6.19
N GLY A 56 -2.36 3.80 5.81
CA GLY A 56 -1.37 4.83 5.46
C GLY A 56 -0.54 5.31 6.65
N ARG A 57 -1.09 5.27 7.89
CA ARG A 57 -0.37 5.67 9.11
C ARG A 57 0.54 4.60 9.70
N ILE A 58 0.42 3.34 9.26
CA ILE A 58 1.31 2.27 9.71
C ILE A 58 2.73 2.58 9.27
N ILE A 59 3.65 2.59 10.24
CA ILE A 59 5.07 2.86 9.97
C ILE A 59 5.68 1.67 9.25
N HIS A 60 5.94 1.87 7.96
CA HIS A 60 6.69 0.93 7.14
C HIS A 60 8.19 1.17 7.30
N ALA A 61 8.98 0.08 7.31
CA ALA A 61 10.42 0.20 7.41
C ALA A 61 11.00 0.86 6.14
N HIS A 62 11.94 1.79 6.32
CA HIS A 62 12.61 2.47 5.20
C HIS A 62 14.08 2.01 5.06
N PRO A 63 14.57 1.67 3.85
CA PRO A 63 13.83 1.54 2.59
C PRO A 63 13.29 0.11 2.38
N THR A 64 12.00 -0.02 2.06
CA THR A 64 11.38 -1.30 1.67
C THR A 64 10.40 -1.14 0.48
N VAL A 65 10.02 -2.27 -0.12
CA VAL A 65 8.99 -2.26 -1.18
C VAL A 65 7.60 -2.07 -0.59
N SER A 66 7.38 -2.51 0.66
CA SER A 66 6.08 -2.38 1.35
C SER A 66 5.67 -0.93 1.62
N GLU A 67 6.62 0.02 1.66
CA GLU A 67 6.30 1.46 1.65
C GLU A 67 5.34 1.86 0.51
N SER A 68 5.31 1.09 -0.59
CA SER A 68 4.35 1.35 -1.69
C SER A 68 2.89 1.09 -1.29
N ILE A 69 2.62 0.26 -0.28
CA ILE A 69 1.27 0.05 0.27
C ILE A 69 0.85 1.29 1.08
N MET A 70 1.72 1.76 1.97
CA MET A 70 1.54 2.99 2.74
C MET A 70 1.19 4.18 1.84
N GLU A 71 2.03 4.45 0.83
CA GLU A 71 1.85 5.57 -0.10
C GLU A 71 0.58 5.41 -0.97
N ALA A 72 0.21 4.18 -1.33
CA ALA A 72 -1.02 3.91 -2.07
C ALA A 72 -2.28 4.11 -1.19
N ALA A 73 -2.20 3.82 0.10
CA ALA A 73 -3.26 4.09 1.06
C ALA A 73 -3.41 5.61 1.30
N GLU A 74 -2.30 6.34 1.49
CA GLU A 74 -2.32 7.81 1.51
C GLU A 74 -2.86 8.41 0.19
N GLY A 75 -2.63 7.72 -0.94
CA GLY A 75 -3.15 8.08 -2.25
C GLY A 75 -4.67 8.06 -2.37
N VAL A 76 -5.38 7.28 -1.56
CA VAL A 76 -6.84 7.32 -1.46
C VAL A 76 -7.33 8.72 -1.08
N HIS A 77 -6.58 9.38 -0.20
CA HIS A 77 -6.88 10.72 0.33
C HIS A 77 -6.15 11.84 -0.40
N GLY A 78 -5.39 11.53 -1.46
CA GLY A 78 -4.56 12.49 -2.19
C GLY A 78 -3.40 13.05 -1.36
N MET A 79 -2.94 12.30 -0.35
CA MET A 79 -1.90 12.73 0.59
C MET A 79 -0.51 12.11 0.34
N THR A 80 -0.36 11.31 -0.72
CA THR A 80 0.90 10.67 -1.11
C THR A 80 2.07 11.66 -1.13
N ILE A 81 3.18 11.29 -0.49
CA ILE A 81 4.40 12.11 -0.45
C ILE A 81 5.32 11.74 -1.60
N HIS A 82 5.39 10.45 -1.95
CA HIS A 82 6.25 9.94 -3.01
C HIS A 82 5.42 9.19 -4.06
N MET A 83 5.32 9.78 -5.25
CA MET A 83 4.67 9.17 -6.43
C MET A 83 5.69 8.47 -7.33
#